data_AF-A0A0U5GN51-F1
#
_entry.id   AF-A0A0U5GN51-F1
#
_cell.length_a   1.000
_cell.length_b   1.000
_cell.length_c   1.000
_cell.angle_alpha   90.00
_cell.angle_beta   90.00
_cell.angle_gamma   90.00
#
_symmetry.space_group_name_H-M   'P 1'
#
loop_
_entity.id
_entity.type
_entity.pdbx_description
1 polymer ?
#
loop_
_entity_poly.entity_id
_entity_poly.type
_entity_poly.pdbx_seq_one_letter_code
_entity_poly.pdbx_strand_id
1 'polypeptide(L)'
;MLTAPRLTAALALLMGSLAVASLTPLDVDKRQSATCAAVHLFVARGTTEPPGDGLIGSLAQLVLGANPGATKESIDYLATSDPIYLPSVTIGIEAVTEQVTSYVSACPNSTLVLMGYSQGAQIILDALCGSGSPELGGTGEPTITLEQGANIAAVVVYGDPGRVNGESWNLGTATKSGVSFTNDMFD
;
A
#
# COMPACT_ATOMS: atom_id res chain seq x y z
N MET A 1 -53.60 -74.01 50.11
CA MET A 1 -53.77 -74.80 48.87
C MET A 1 -53.29 -73.94 47.70
N LEU A 2 -52.32 -74.45 46.93
CA LEU A 2 -52.03 -74.25 45.48
C LEU A 2 -52.15 -72.82 44.88
N THR A 3 -51.28 -72.25 44.05
CA THR A 3 -50.11 -72.67 43.23
C THR A 3 -49.54 -71.39 42.58
N ALA A 4 -48.24 -71.36 42.25
CA ALA A 4 -47.56 -70.30 41.49
C ALA A 4 -47.93 -70.33 39.98
N PRO A 5 -47.49 -69.34 39.15
CA PRO A 5 -46.16 -69.44 38.55
C PRO A 5 -45.37 -68.12 38.38
N ARG A 6 -44.10 -68.31 38.05
CA ARG A 6 -42.99 -67.36 37.85
C ARG A 6 -43.00 -66.78 36.42
N LEU A 7 -42.29 -65.67 36.17
CA LEU A 7 -41.39 -65.37 35.02
C LEU A 7 -41.10 -63.84 34.97
N THR A 8 -39.88 -63.37 35.31
CA THR A 8 -38.71 -63.00 34.45
C THR A 8 -38.63 -61.54 33.96
N ALA A 9 -37.41 -60.98 34.06
CA ALA A 9 -36.82 -59.84 33.33
C ALA A 9 -37.35 -58.42 33.69
N ALA A 10 -36.59 -57.32 33.64
CA ALA A 10 -35.39 -57.03 32.87
C ALA A 10 -34.52 -55.96 33.57
N LEU A 11 -33.20 -56.09 33.41
CA LEU A 11 -32.21 -55.09 33.77
C LEU A 11 -32.14 -54.05 32.64
N ALA A 12 -32.60 -52.82 32.88
CA ALA A 12 -32.51 -51.74 31.90
C ALA A 12 -31.09 -51.13 31.93
N LEU A 13 -30.26 -51.48 30.95
CA LEU A 13 -29.02 -50.74 30.65
C LEU A 13 -29.39 -49.41 29.96
N LEU A 14 -29.09 -48.28 30.61
CA LEU A 14 -29.02 -46.97 29.97
C LEU A 14 -27.80 -46.94 29.03
N MET A 15 -28.00 -47.06 27.72
CA MET A 15 -26.99 -46.67 26.73
C MET A 15 -27.14 -45.16 26.46
N GLY A 16 -26.24 -44.36 27.03
CA GLY A 16 -26.07 -42.97 26.65
C GLY A 16 -25.37 -42.89 25.28
N SER A 17 -26.07 -42.40 24.27
CA SER A 17 -25.54 -42.12 22.94
C SER A 17 -24.61 -40.91 22.97
N LEU A 18 -23.32 -41.10 22.73
CA LEU A 18 -22.39 -40.01 22.39
C LEU A 18 -22.69 -39.53 20.96
N ALA A 19 -23.25 -38.33 20.83
CA ALA A 19 -23.32 -37.64 19.55
C ALA A 19 -21.92 -37.11 19.21
N VAL A 20 -21.30 -37.68 18.18
CA VAL A 20 -20.05 -37.17 17.61
C VAL A 20 -20.42 -35.99 16.72
N ALA A 21 -20.13 -34.76 17.16
CA ALA A 21 -20.28 -33.57 16.33
C ALA A 21 -19.25 -33.62 15.21
N SER A 22 -19.70 -33.78 13.97
CA SER A 22 -18.86 -33.69 12.78
C SER A 22 -18.38 -32.25 12.63
N LEU A 23 -17.10 -32.00 12.92
CA LEU A 23 -16.44 -30.73 12.59
C LEU A 23 -16.21 -30.73 11.08
N THR A 24 -17.08 -30.05 10.33
CA THR A 24 -16.74 -29.65 8.97
C THR A 24 -15.55 -28.70 9.06
N PRO A 25 -14.49 -28.88 8.25
CA PRO A 25 -13.47 -27.86 8.14
C PRO A 25 -14.16 -26.57 7.68
N LEU A 26 -14.05 -25.53 8.50
CA LEU A 26 -14.39 -24.18 8.08
C LEU A 26 -13.41 -23.84 6.97
N ASP A 27 -13.91 -23.74 5.75
CA ASP A 27 -13.23 -23.10 4.64
C ASP A 27 -12.96 -21.65 5.07
N VAL A 28 -11.77 -21.38 5.60
CA VAL A 28 -11.26 -20.03 5.90
C VAL A 28 -10.73 -19.43 4.60
N ASP A 29 -11.55 -19.48 3.55
CA ASP A 29 -11.26 -18.85 2.27
C ASP A 29 -12.52 -18.09 1.84
N LYS A 30 -12.33 -16.79 1.56
CA LYS A 30 -13.34 -15.76 1.25
C LYS A 30 -14.11 -15.13 2.42
N ARG A 31 -13.34 -14.48 3.31
CA ARG A 31 -13.64 -13.08 3.69
C ARG A 31 -12.59 -12.11 3.13
N GLN A 32 -12.07 -12.35 1.94
CA GLN A 32 -11.58 -11.23 1.14
C GLN A 32 -12.81 -10.39 0.82
N SER A 33 -12.98 -9.35 1.62
CA SER A 33 -14.02 -8.36 1.50
C SER A 33 -14.23 -8.02 0.03
N ALA A 34 -15.48 -7.88 -0.40
CA ALA A 34 -15.86 -7.47 -1.75
C ALA A 34 -15.39 -6.03 -2.12
N THR A 35 -14.29 -5.54 -1.53
CA THR A 35 -13.82 -4.15 -1.55
C THR A 35 -12.36 -3.97 -1.97
N CYS A 36 -11.52 -5.02 -2.03
CA CYS A 36 -10.14 -4.87 -2.50
C CYS A 36 -10.10 -4.91 -4.03
N ALA A 37 -9.53 -3.87 -4.64
CA ALA A 37 -9.32 -3.85 -6.08
C ALA A 37 -8.14 -4.74 -6.47
N ALA A 38 -8.20 -5.38 -7.63
CA ALA A 38 -7.07 -6.15 -8.15
C ALA A 38 -5.84 -5.24 -8.38
N VAL A 39 -6.08 -3.99 -8.79
CA VAL A 39 -5.07 -2.95 -8.98
C VAL A 39 -5.47 -1.71 -8.20
N HIS A 40 -4.54 -1.14 -7.44
CA HIS A 40 -4.73 0.11 -6.71
C HIS A 40 -3.59 1.10 -6.99
N LEU A 41 -3.96 2.36 -7.22
CA LEU A 41 -3.03 3.43 -7.55
C LEU A 41 -2.90 4.40 -6.39
N PHE A 42 -1.66 4.72 -6.00
CA PHE A 42 -1.36 5.86 -5.15
C PHE A 42 -0.88 7.02 -6.03
N VAL A 43 -1.46 8.21 -5.83
CA VAL A 43 -1.18 9.37 -6.68
C VAL A 43 -0.72 10.55 -5.83
N ALA A 44 0.54 10.97 -6.00
CA ALA A 44 1.13 12.08 -5.27
C ALA A 44 1.28 13.32 -6.16
N ARG A 45 0.55 14.38 -5.79
CA ARG A 45 0.59 15.69 -6.44
C ARG A 45 1.91 16.43 -6.20
N GLY A 46 2.19 17.42 -7.02
CA GLY A 46 3.31 18.34 -6.86
C GLY A 46 3.03 19.51 -5.94
N THR A 47 4.07 20.31 -5.72
CA THR A 47 4.04 21.50 -4.87
C THR A 47 2.96 22.50 -5.30
N THR A 48 2.23 23.04 -4.33
CA THR A 48 1.11 24.00 -4.44
C THR A 48 -0.13 23.51 -5.18
N GLU A 49 -0.14 22.25 -5.63
CA GLU A 49 -1.35 21.67 -6.22
C GLU A 49 -2.43 21.47 -5.14
N PRO A 50 -3.71 21.74 -5.45
CA PRO A 50 -4.81 21.48 -4.52
C PRO A 50 -4.87 20.00 -4.10
N PRO A 51 -5.40 19.68 -2.90
CA PRO A 51 -5.61 18.29 -2.49
C PRO A 51 -6.31 17.45 -3.57
N GLY A 52 -5.77 16.28 -3.85
CA GLY A 52 -6.19 15.40 -4.94
C GLY A 52 -5.01 14.92 -5.80
N ASP A 53 -5.30 14.54 -7.03
CA ASP A 53 -4.35 13.82 -7.91
C ASP A 53 -3.30 14.71 -8.58
N GLY A 54 -3.49 16.04 -8.56
CA GLY A 54 -2.65 16.98 -9.29
C GLY A 54 -2.55 16.70 -10.80
N LEU A 55 -1.52 17.23 -11.43
CA LEU A 55 -1.24 17.11 -12.87
C LEU A 55 -1.08 15.65 -13.32
N ILE A 56 -0.45 14.82 -12.48
CA ILE A 56 -0.24 13.41 -12.78
C ILE A 56 -1.53 12.58 -12.73
N GLY A 57 -2.61 13.14 -12.17
CA GLY A 57 -3.94 12.52 -12.19
C GLY A 57 -4.43 12.15 -13.60
N SER A 58 -4.01 12.88 -14.63
CA SER A 58 -4.32 12.53 -16.03
C SER A 58 -3.77 11.14 -16.42
N LEU A 59 -2.55 10.80 -15.99
CA LEU A 59 -1.98 9.47 -16.18
C LEU A 59 -2.74 8.42 -15.37
N ALA A 60 -3.07 8.73 -14.11
CA ALA A 60 -3.85 7.83 -13.27
C ALA A 60 -5.20 7.48 -13.93
N GLN A 61 -5.88 8.46 -14.53
CA GLN A 61 -7.14 8.22 -15.25
C GLN A 61 -6.97 7.33 -16.48
N LEU A 62 -5.86 7.46 -17.22
CA LEU A 62 -5.57 6.54 -18.33
C LEU A 62 -5.39 5.10 -17.85
N VAL A 63 -4.67 4.90 -16.74
CA VAL A 63 -4.47 3.58 -16.15
C VAL A 63 -5.78 3.01 -15.61
N LEU A 64 -6.60 3.80 -14.94
CA LEU A 64 -7.94 3.38 -14.49
C LEU A 64 -8.84 2.99 -15.68
N GLY A 65 -8.83 3.79 -16.76
CA GLY A 65 -9.62 3.49 -17.97
C GLY A 65 -9.19 2.21 -18.68
N ALA A 66 -7.90 1.86 -18.61
CA ALA A 66 -7.36 0.63 -19.17
C ALA A 66 -7.54 -0.60 -18.27
N ASN A 67 -7.88 -0.41 -16.99
CA ASN A 67 -7.98 -1.48 -15.99
C ASN A 67 -9.33 -1.42 -15.26
N PRO A 68 -10.39 -2.02 -15.84
CA PRO A 68 -11.72 -2.04 -15.21
C PRO A 68 -11.67 -2.64 -13.80
N GLY A 69 -12.21 -1.91 -12.83
CA GLY A 69 -12.21 -2.32 -11.42
C GLY A 69 -10.95 -1.92 -10.64
N ALA A 70 -9.96 -1.28 -11.28
CA ALA A 70 -8.89 -0.61 -10.58
C ALA A 70 -9.43 0.58 -9.75
N THR A 71 -8.76 0.88 -8.66
CA THR A 71 -9.09 2.00 -7.77
C THR A 71 -7.88 2.89 -7.55
N LYS A 72 -8.08 4.07 -6.97
CA LYS A 72 -6.98 4.97 -6.60
C LYS A 72 -7.26 5.72 -5.30
N GLU A 73 -6.20 6.15 -4.66
CA GLU A 73 -6.23 7.22 -3.66
C GLU A 73 -5.08 8.22 -3.89
N SER A 74 -5.29 9.45 -3.46
CA SER A 74 -4.27 10.50 -3.54
C SER A 74 -3.48 10.51 -2.24
N ILE A 75 -2.16 10.65 -2.30
CA ILE A 75 -1.33 10.81 -1.11
C ILE A 75 -1.71 12.12 -0.41
N ASP A 76 -2.26 12.00 0.80
CA ASP A 76 -2.62 13.15 1.61
C ASP A 76 -1.41 13.69 2.39
N TYR A 77 -0.86 14.80 1.91
CA TYR A 77 0.28 15.49 2.50
C TYR A 77 0.23 16.97 2.16
N LEU A 78 1.13 17.79 2.72
CA LEU A 78 1.06 19.26 2.60
C LEU A 78 1.24 19.78 1.18
N ALA A 79 2.10 19.15 0.36
CA ALA A 79 2.46 19.61 -0.98
C ALA A 79 2.78 21.11 -1.06
N THR A 80 3.62 21.63 -0.16
CA THR A 80 3.89 23.07 -0.05
C THR A 80 5.31 23.44 -0.46
N SER A 81 5.50 24.71 -0.81
CA SER A 81 6.78 25.32 -1.12
C SER A 81 7.48 25.86 0.13
N ASP A 82 8.59 26.55 -0.07
CA ASP A 82 9.30 27.32 0.96
C ASP A 82 8.37 28.29 1.71
N PRO A 83 8.63 28.51 3.00
CA PRO A 83 9.79 28.04 3.79
C PRO A 83 9.60 26.64 4.41
N ILE A 84 8.50 25.95 4.10
CA ILE A 84 8.14 24.66 4.72
C ILE A 84 8.19 23.49 3.71
N TYR A 85 8.99 23.60 2.66
CA TYR A 85 9.20 22.54 1.67
C TYR A 85 9.78 21.28 2.35
N LEU A 86 10.84 21.40 3.15
CA LEU A 86 11.47 20.23 3.79
C LEU A 86 10.51 19.49 4.74
N PRO A 87 9.80 20.18 5.67
CA PRO A 87 8.73 19.54 6.44
C PRO A 87 7.64 18.90 5.57
N SER A 88 7.27 19.51 4.44
CA SER A 88 6.32 18.93 3.49
C SER A 88 6.81 17.59 2.95
N VAL A 89 8.08 17.49 2.58
CA VAL A 89 8.69 16.25 2.09
C VAL A 89 8.69 15.19 3.18
N THR A 90 9.20 15.50 4.38
CA THR A 90 9.26 14.52 5.48
C THR A 90 7.88 13.96 5.83
N ILE A 91 6.87 14.84 5.97
CA ILE A 91 5.48 14.43 6.22
C ILE A 91 4.91 13.65 5.04
N GLY A 92 5.28 14.00 3.80
CA GLY A 92 4.86 13.27 2.61
C GLY A 92 5.41 11.84 2.55
N ILE A 93 6.68 11.64 2.94
CA ILE A 93 7.30 10.31 3.03
C ILE A 93 6.57 9.45 4.06
N GLU A 94 6.25 10.02 5.23
CA GLU A 94 5.45 9.36 6.26
C GLU A 94 4.06 9.01 5.73
N ALA A 95 3.40 9.93 5.03
CA ALA A 95 2.08 9.70 4.44
C ALA A 95 2.08 8.59 3.38
N VAL A 96 3.11 8.54 2.51
CA VAL A 96 3.28 7.43 1.56
C VAL A 96 3.41 6.10 2.30
N THR A 97 4.26 6.07 3.33
CA THR A 97 4.50 4.87 4.14
C THR A 97 3.21 4.40 4.81
N GLU A 98 2.48 5.29 5.47
CA GLU A 98 1.24 4.97 6.17
C GLU A 98 0.17 4.45 5.22
N GLN A 99 -0.09 5.16 4.12
CA GLN A 99 -1.15 4.79 3.17
C GLN A 99 -0.85 3.47 2.47
N VAL A 100 0.38 3.28 1.97
CA VAL A 100 0.78 2.04 1.29
C VAL A 100 0.70 0.85 2.25
N THR A 101 1.26 0.98 3.46
CA THR A 101 1.29 -0.14 4.42
C THR A 101 -0.08 -0.48 4.97
N SER A 102 -0.94 0.54 5.18
CA SER A 102 -2.35 0.36 5.52
C SER A 102 -3.09 -0.41 4.43
N TYR A 103 -2.91 -0.01 3.16
CA TYR A 103 -3.56 -0.67 2.04
C TYR A 103 -3.10 -2.11 1.85
N VAL A 104 -1.79 -2.38 1.91
CA VAL A 104 -1.25 -3.75 1.82
C VAL A 104 -1.79 -4.62 2.95
N SER A 105 -1.89 -4.09 4.16
CA SER A 105 -2.45 -4.82 5.31
C SER A 105 -3.92 -5.17 5.11
N ALA A 106 -4.71 -4.26 4.53
CA ALA A 106 -6.13 -4.48 4.25
C ALA A 106 -6.36 -5.38 3.01
N CYS A 107 -5.49 -5.25 2.01
CA CYS A 107 -5.62 -5.85 0.69
C CYS A 107 -4.30 -6.51 0.23
N PRO A 108 -3.86 -7.59 0.91
CA PRO A 108 -2.53 -8.19 0.70
C PRO A 108 -2.34 -8.85 -0.67
N ASN A 109 -3.42 -9.02 -1.45
CA ASN A 109 -3.39 -9.63 -2.78
C ASN A 109 -3.55 -8.60 -3.91
N SER A 110 -3.64 -7.31 -3.58
CA SER A 110 -3.75 -6.24 -4.58
C SER A 110 -2.39 -5.90 -5.17
N THR A 111 -2.37 -5.64 -6.48
CA THR A 111 -1.21 -5.05 -7.17
C THR A 111 -1.24 -3.53 -7.01
N LEU A 112 -0.11 -2.95 -6.61
CA LEU A 112 0.00 -1.51 -6.35
C LEU A 112 0.81 -0.82 -7.44
N VAL A 113 0.38 0.40 -7.79
CA VAL A 113 1.10 1.30 -8.68
C VAL A 113 1.23 2.66 -8.00
N LEU A 114 2.45 3.17 -7.89
CA LEU A 114 2.70 4.47 -7.29
C LEU A 114 3.00 5.49 -8.40
N MET A 115 2.39 6.66 -8.34
CA MET A 115 2.57 7.72 -9.32
C MET A 115 2.87 9.05 -8.62
N GLY A 116 3.93 9.75 -9.01
CA GLY A 116 4.30 11.04 -8.41
C GLY A 116 4.77 12.09 -9.40
N TYR A 117 4.41 13.35 -9.15
CA TYR A 117 4.91 14.50 -9.90
C TYR A 117 5.61 15.51 -9.00
N SER A 118 6.79 16.00 -9.42
CA SER A 118 7.56 17.02 -8.71
C SER A 118 7.84 16.59 -7.25
N GLN A 119 7.44 17.35 -6.23
CA GLN A 119 7.57 16.93 -4.83
C GLN A 119 6.87 15.58 -4.54
N GLY A 120 5.77 15.27 -5.24
CA GLY A 120 5.10 13.98 -5.15
C GLY A 120 5.95 12.81 -5.69
N ALA A 121 6.81 13.06 -6.68
CA ALA A 121 7.80 12.08 -7.14
C ALA A 121 8.86 11.83 -6.06
N GLN A 122 9.35 12.92 -5.45
CA GLN A 122 10.36 12.86 -4.40
C GLN A 122 9.89 12.00 -3.22
N ILE A 123 8.72 12.28 -2.66
CA ILE A 123 8.24 11.58 -1.46
C ILE A 123 8.00 10.09 -1.71
N ILE A 124 7.61 9.70 -2.94
CA ILE A 124 7.42 8.30 -3.31
C ILE A 124 8.78 7.60 -3.40
N LEU A 125 9.76 8.20 -4.09
CA LEU A 125 11.07 7.59 -4.25
C LEU A 125 11.85 7.56 -2.94
N ASP A 126 11.82 8.62 -2.15
CA ASP A 126 12.48 8.66 -0.84
C ASP A 126 11.91 7.58 0.11
N ALA A 127 10.59 7.34 0.07
CA ALA A 127 9.97 6.27 0.86
C ALA A 127 10.42 4.86 0.44
N LEU A 128 10.61 4.62 -0.86
CA LEU A 128 10.95 3.31 -1.41
C LEU A 128 12.44 3.00 -1.46
N CYS A 129 13.26 4.02 -1.74
CA CYS A 129 14.67 3.88 -2.05
C CYS A 129 15.58 4.54 -1.03
N GLY A 130 15.01 5.29 -0.08
CA GLY A 130 15.76 6.19 0.76
C GLY A 130 16.12 7.47 0.01
N SER A 131 16.65 8.44 0.74
CA SER A 131 16.91 9.76 0.22
C SER A 131 18.32 9.87 -0.33
N GLY A 132 18.43 9.94 -1.65
CA GLY A 132 19.69 10.30 -2.33
C GLY A 132 20.11 11.76 -2.10
N SER A 133 19.22 12.61 -1.58
CA SER A 133 19.43 14.04 -1.31
C SER A 133 18.81 14.44 0.03
N PRO A 134 19.36 14.00 1.19
CA PRO A 134 18.77 14.25 2.52
C PRO A 134 18.60 15.74 2.84
N GLU A 135 19.37 16.62 2.17
CA GLU A 135 19.17 18.06 2.24
C GLU A 135 17.78 18.52 1.76
N LEU A 136 17.08 17.72 0.95
CA LEU A 136 15.73 17.98 0.44
C LEU A 136 14.61 17.50 1.39
N GLY A 137 14.93 17.13 2.64
CA GLY A 137 13.94 16.72 3.65
C GLY A 137 13.68 15.21 3.72
N GLY A 138 14.51 14.41 3.05
CA GLY A 138 14.41 12.96 3.04
C GLY A 138 14.99 12.27 4.30
N THR A 139 14.59 11.01 4.52
CA THR A 139 14.88 10.23 5.75
C THR A 139 16.21 9.47 5.73
N GLY A 140 17.00 9.61 4.66
CA GLY A 140 18.24 8.86 4.43
C GLY A 140 17.97 7.41 3.98
N GLU A 141 17.36 6.61 4.84
CA GLU A 141 16.98 5.22 4.55
C GLU A 141 15.53 5.09 4.06
N PRO A 142 15.20 4.03 3.28
CA PRO A 142 13.82 3.73 2.90
C PRO A 142 12.92 3.53 4.12
N THR A 143 11.70 4.04 4.06
CA THR A 143 10.68 3.86 5.11
C THR A 143 9.73 2.70 4.80
N ILE A 144 9.55 2.36 3.53
CA ILE A 144 8.83 1.15 3.09
C ILE A 144 9.83 -0.02 3.06
N THR A 145 9.54 -1.07 3.82
CA THR A 145 10.36 -2.29 3.80
C THR A 145 10.10 -3.12 2.53
N LEU A 146 11.02 -4.04 2.19
CA LEU A 146 10.84 -4.95 1.04
C LEU A 146 9.55 -5.79 1.13
N GLU A 147 9.15 -6.18 2.34
CA GLU A 147 7.90 -6.93 2.54
C GLU A 147 6.67 -6.06 2.24
N GLN A 148 6.67 -4.82 2.74
CA GLN A 148 5.58 -3.86 2.50
C GLN A 148 5.52 -3.41 1.04
N GLY A 149 6.66 -3.34 0.36
CA GLY A 149 6.77 -3.00 -1.05
C GLY A 149 6.54 -4.17 -2.01
N ALA A 150 6.38 -5.41 -1.51
CA ALA A 150 6.31 -6.61 -2.35
C ALA A 150 5.15 -6.60 -3.37
N ASN A 151 4.10 -5.85 -3.08
CA ASN A 151 2.91 -5.72 -3.92
C ASN A 151 3.03 -4.59 -4.97
N ILE A 152 4.10 -3.79 -4.94
CA ILE A 152 4.32 -2.69 -5.85
C ILE A 152 4.86 -3.23 -7.18
N ALA A 153 4.03 -3.20 -8.22
CA ALA A 153 4.41 -3.67 -9.55
C ALA A 153 5.04 -2.57 -10.42
N ALA A 154 4.71 -1.31 -10.17
CA ALA A 154 5.23 -0.19 -10.94
C ALA A 154 5.27 1.10 -10.13
N VAL A 155 6.28 1.92 -10.44
CA VAL A 155 6.42 3.29 -9.95
C VAL A 155 6.64 4.18 -11.16
N VAL A 156 5.80 5.20 -11.34
CA VAL A 156 5.90 6.16 -12.45
C VAL A 156 6.02 7.57 -11.88
N VAL A 157 7.17 8.19 -12.09
CA VAL A 157 7.43 9.53 -11.58
C VAL A 157 7.86 10.50 -12.67
N TYR A 158 7.50 11.76 -12.50
CA TYR A 158 7.90 12.85 -13.38
C TYR A 158 8.50 14.01 -12.58
N GLY A 159 9.67 14.49 -13.02
CA GLY A 159 10.27 15.71 -12.49
C GLY A 159 10.73 15.61 -11.03
N ASP A 160 11.22 14.44 -10.61
CA ASP A 160 11.78 14.23 -9.26
C ASP A 160 12.96 15.19 -8.97
N PRO A 161 12.84 16.09 -7.97
CA PRO A 161 13.95 16.91 -7.48
C PRO A 161 15.12 16.09 -6.94
N GLY A 162 14.87 14.90 -6.38
CA GLY A 162 15.88 13.99 -5.83
C GLY A 162 16.58 13.12 -6.89
N ARG A 163 16.31 13.36 -8.18
CA ARG A 163 16.84 12.58 -9.30
C ARG A 163 18.36 12.41 -9.21
N VAL A 164 18.84 11.18 -9.35
CA VAL A 164 20.27 10.88 -9.52
C VAL A 164 20.57 10.55 -11.00
N ASN A 165 21.61 11.18 -11.56
CA ASN A 165 22.04 10.89 -12.92
C ASN A 165 22.58 9.45 -13.06
N GLY A 166 22.29 8.80 -14.19
CA GLY A 166 22.79 7.46 -14.49
C GLY A 166 21.96 6.30 -13.92
N GLU A 167 20.93 6.58 -13.10
CA GLU A 167 20.01 5.53 -12.65
C GLU A 167 19.34 4.80 -13.81
N SER A 168 19.24 3.47 -13.70
CA SER A 168 18.82 2.58 -14.78
C SER A 168 17.36 2.81 -15.23
N TRP A 169 16.52 3.36 -14.35
CA TRP A 169 15.11 3.70 -14.63
C TRP A 169 14.93 5.11 -15.21
N ASN A 170 16.01 5.86 -15.39
CA ASN A 170 15.94 7.19 -15.95
C ASN A 170 15.53 7.17 -17.42
N LEU A 171 14.50 7.95 -17.74
CA LEU A 171 14.06 8.20 -19.11
C LEU A 171 13.92 9.70 -19.35
N GLY A 172 14.49 10.19 -20.46
CA GLY A 172 14.40 11.59 -20.87
C GLY A 172 15.74 12.14 -21.35
N THR A 173 15.79 13.47 -21.52
CA THR A 173 16.97 14.18 -22.05
C THR A 173 17.84 14.80 -20.96
N ALA A 174 17.48 14.66 -19.69
CA ALA A 174 18.22 15.21 -18.56
C ALA A 174 19.53 14.44 -18.33
N THR A 175 20.67 15.12 -18.45
CA THR A 175 22.01 14.54 -18.30
C THR A 175 22.66 14.84 -16.94
N LYS A 176 21.93 15.51 -16.04
CA LYS A 176 22.37 15.88 -14.69
C LYS A 176 21.42 15.30 -13.64
N SER A 177 21.89 15.29 -12.39
CA SER A 177 21.05 15.04 -11.21
C SER A 177 20.09 16.21 -10.99
N GLY A 178 19.10 16.00 -10.12
CA GLY A 178 18.16 17.02 -9.69
C GLY A 178 18.79 18.06 -8.76
N VAL A 179 17.98 18.70 -7.95
CA VAL A 179 18.40 19.84 -7.12
C VAL A 179 19.34 19.36 -6.03
N SER A 180 20.50 19.99 -5.86
CA SER A 180 21.25 19.92 -4.61
C SER A 180 21.29 21.27 -3.93
N PHE A 181 20.80 21.35 -2.70
CA PHE A 181 20.93 22.55 -1.87
C PHE A 181 22.37 22.80 -1.39
N THR A 182 23.31 21.89 -1.68
CA THR A 182 24.71 22.05 -1.27
C THR A 182 25.59 22.76 -2.30
N ASN A 183 25.24 22.75 -3.60
CA ASN A 183 26.14 23.27 -4.64
C ASN A 183 25.47 24.11 -5.74
N ASP A 184 24.15 24.10 -5.94
CA ASP A 184 23.54 24.71 -7.14
C ASP A 184 22.67 25.96 -6.86
N MET A 185 22.60 26.44 -5.60
CA MET A 185 21.84 27.66 -5.24
C MET A 185 22.70 28.92 -5.03
N PHE A 186 24.02 28.81 -5.16
CA PHE A 186 24.96 29.91 -4.92
C PHE A 186 25.98 30.17 -6.04
N ASP A 187 25.85 29.52 -7.20
CA ASP A 187 26.63 29.83 -8.42
C ASP A 187 25.72 30.39 -9.53
#